data_AF-A0A6B1CLS8-F1
#
_entry.id   AF-A0A6B1CLS8-F1
#
_cell.length_a   1.000
_cell.length_b   1.000
_cell.length_c   1.000
_cell.angle_alpha   90.00
_cell.angle_beta   90.00
_cell.angle_gamma   90.00
#
_symmetry.space_group_name_H-M   'P 1'
#
loop_
_entity.id
_entity.type
_entity.pdbx_description
1 polymer ?
#
loop_
_entity_poly.entity_id
_entity_poly.type
_entity_poly.pdbx_seq_one_letter_code
_entity_poly.pdbx_strand_id
1 'polypeptide(L)'
;MKRLSLLALVTVMAASAAFAHQANYFMPQIPNPDNMVIDGNDDDWGWIDPAFAINPDTMFEILGSEWPPAKDDWDCILYVAWSSAPDNSLYYFSR
;
A
#
# COMPACT_ATOMS: atom_id res chain seq x y z
N MET A 1 -6.66 -27.43 -37.51
CA MET A 1 -7.63 -27.25 -36.41
C MET A 1 -7.14 -27.82 -35.07
N LYS A 2 -6.82 -29.11 -34.96
CA LYS A 2 -6.36 -29.74 -33.68
C LYS A 2 -5.19 -29.05 -32.97
N ARG A 3 -4.20 -28.54 -33.72
CA ARG A 3 -3.02 -27.84 -33.16
C ARG A 3 -3.33 -26.44 -32.62
N LEU A 4 -4.28 -25.72 -33.22
CA LEU A 4 -4.73 -24.41 -32.72
C LEU A 4 -5.54 -24.57 -31.42
N SER A 5 -6.39 -25.59 -31.35
CA SER A 5 -7.20 -25.87 -30.16
C SER A 5 -6.33 -26.23 -28.95
N LEU A 6 -5.22 -26.95 -29.18
CA LEU A 6 -4.28 -27.32 -28.12
C LEU A 6 -3.51 -26.09 -27.61
N LEU A 7 -3.11 -25.19 -28.50
CA LEU A 7 -2.41 -23.96 -28.13
C LEU A 7 -3.32 -23.03 -27.31
N ALA A 8 -4.59 -22.91 -27.67
CA ALA A 8 -5.57 -22.13 -26.94
C ALA A 8 -5.86 -22.70 -25.53
N LEU A 9 -5.86 -24.03 -25.38
CA LEU A 9 -6.04 -24.66 -24.07
C LEU A 9 -4.84 -24.42 -23.14
N VAL A 10 -3.62 -24.48 -23.69
CA VAL A 10 -2.38 -24.23 -22.93
C VAL A 10 -2.30 -22.77 -22.47
N THR A 11 -2.71 -21.80 -23.30
CA THR A 11 -2.69 -20.38 -22.91
C THR A 11 -3.73 -20.03 -21.85
N VAL A 12 -4.93 -20.62 -21.89
CA VAL A 12 -5.96 -20.43 -20.84
C VAL A 12 -5.50 -21.02 -19.50
N MET A 13 -4.88 -22.21 -19.52
CA MET A 13 -4.32 -22.86 -18.32
C MET A 13 -3.15 -22.07 -17.71
N ALA A 14 -2.30 -21.45 -18.54
CA ALA A 14 -1.22 -20.59 -18.06
C ALA A 14 -1.73 -19.28 -17.43
N ALA A 15 -2.84 -18.73 -17.94
CA ALA A 15 -3.45 -17.52 -17.39
C ALA A 15 -4.15 -17.75 -16.04
N SER A 16 -4.62 -18.97 -15.75
CA SER A 16 -5.28 -19.29 -14.47
C SER A 16 -4.36 -19.39 -13.26
N ALA A 17 -3.03 -19.30 -13.43
CA ALA A 17 -2.06 -19.37 -12.34
C ALA A 17 -1.72 -18.01 -11.69
N ALA A 18 -2.28 -16.90 -12.19
CA ALA A 18 -2.06 -15.58 -11.62
C ALA A 18 -3.18 -15.21 -10.63
N PHE A 19 -3.30 -15.95 -9.52
CA PHE A 19 -3.93 -15.40 -8.33
C PHE A 19 -2.91 -14.43 -7.70
N ALA A 20 -2.86 -13.20 -8.19
CA ALA A 20 -2.30 -12.13 -7.38
C ALA A 20 -3.09 -12.06 -6.08
N HIS A 21 -2.44 -11.74 -4.95
CA HIS A 21 -3.09 -11.50 -3.67
C HIS A 21 -4.14 -10.38 -3.83
N GLN A 22 -5.35 -10.72 -4.28
CA GLN A 22 -6.45 -9.79 -4.46
C GLN A 22 -7.20 -9.70 -3.14
N ALA A 23 -6.90 -8.65 -2.41
CA ALA A 23 -7.70 -8.23 -1.28
C ALA A 23 -8.03 -6.75 -1.45
N ASN A 24 -9.28 -6.40 -1.16
CA ASN A 24 -9.73 -5.02 -1.15
C ASN A 24 -9.64 -4.53 0.28
N TYR A 25 -8.78 -3.53 0.50
CA TYR A 25 -8.63 -2.89 1.80
C TYR A 25 -9.09 -1.44 1.71
N PHE A 26 -9.55 -0.91 2.82
CA PHE A 26 -9.76 0.53 2.96
C PHE A 26 -8.41 1.25 2.84
N MET A 27 -8.41 2.39 2.15
CA MET A 27 -7.25 3.27 2.01
C MET A 27 -7.70 4.70 2.30
N PRO A 28 -7.07 5.41 3.26
CA PRO A 28 -7.33 6.83 3.49
C PRO A 28 -7.26 7.63 2.18
N GLN A 29 -8.21 8.54 2.00
CA GLN A 29 -8.28 9.39 0.81
C GLN A 29 -7.73 10.77 1.15
N ILE A 30 -6.81 11.27 0.32
CA ILE A 30 -6.30 12.63 0.43
C ILE A 30 -7.46 13.62 0.20
N PRO A 31 -7.74 14.53 1.15
CA PRO A 31 -8.83 15.50 1.01
C PRO A 31 -8.60 16.51 -0.11
N ASN A 32 -7.36 16.97 -0.26
CA ASN A 32 -6.95 17.91 -1.30
C ASN A 32 -5.49 17.66 -1.73
N PRO A 33 -5.23 17.10 -2.92
CA PRO A 33 -3.88 16.84 -3.41
C PRO A 33 -3.02 18.09 -3.56
N ASP A 34 -3.62 19.25 -3.86
CA ASP A 34 -2.88 20.51 -4.02
C ASP A 34 -2.21 20.99 -2.71
N ASN A 35 -2.61 20.41 -1.57
CA ASN A 35 -2.03 20.71 -0.26
C ASN A 35 -0.95 19.70 0.17
N MET A 36 -0.72 18.63 -0.59
CA MET A 36 0.32 17.65 -0.28
C MET A 36 1.64 18.11 -0.89
N VAL A 37 2.64 18.39 -0.06
CA VAL A 37 3.94 18.92 -0.51
C VAL A 37 5.02 17.89 -0.23
N ILE A 38 5.73 17.46 -1.29
CA ILE A 38 6.81 16.48 -1.15
C ILE A 38 8.11 17.19 -0.73
N ASP A 39 8.18 17.63 0.52
CA ASP A 39 9.33 18.33 1.10
C ASP A 39 10.00 17.57 2.27
N GLY A 40 9.41 16.47 2.71
CA GLY A 40 9.92 15.64 3.81
C GLY A 40 9.42 16.05 5.20
N ASN A 41 8.49 17.01 5.30
CA ASN A 41 7.77 17.32 6.53
C ASN A 41 6.44 16.55 6.60
N ASP A 42 5.85 16.45 7.79
CA ASP A 42 4.56 15.78 8.03
C ASP A 42 3.40 16.75 8.29
N ASP A 43 3.58 18.05 8.08
CA ASP A 43 2.57 19.07 8.39
C ASP A 43 1.34 19.01 7.47
N ASP A 44 1.51 18.48 6.25
CA ASP A 44 0.44 18.20 5.29
C ASP A 44 -0.36 16.91 5.60
N TRP A 45 0.09 16.10 6.57
CA TRP A 45 -0.60 14.86 7.00
C TRP A 45 -1.54 15.03 8.19
N GLY A 46 -1.69 16.24 8.75
CA GLY A 46 -2.48 16.47 9.98
C GLY A 46 -3.98 16.11 9.91
N TRP A 47 -4.49 15.79 8.72
CA TRP A 47 -5.85 15.32 8.49
C TRP A 47 -6.02 13.80 8.67
N ILE A 48 -4.93 13.02 8.64
CA ILE A 48 -5.01 11.56 8.71
C ILE A 48 -5.47 11.13 10.10
N ASP A 49 -6.40 10.18 10.17
CA ASP A 49 -6.79 9.59 11.46
C ASP A 49 -5.56 8.86 12.05
N PRO A 50 -5.16 9.15 13.29
CA PRO A 50 -4.03 8.49 13.95
C PRO A 50 -4.13 6.96 13.97
N ALA A 51 -5.34 6.38 13.84
CA ALA A 51 -5.52 4.94 13.70
C ALA A 51 -4.90 4.35 12.42
N PHE A 52 -4.64 5.17 11.39
CA PHE A 52 -3.93 4.78 10.17
C PHE A 52 -2.44 5.13 10.19
N ALA A 53 -1.94 5.72 11.27
CA ALA A 53 -0.51 5.91 11.47
C ALA A 53 0.18 4.57 11.73
N ILE A 54 1.13 4.20 10.89
CA ILE A 54 1.89 2.96 11.07
C ILE A 54 3.15 3.32 11.87
N ASN A 55 3.34 2.64 12.99
CA ASN A 55 4.51 2.75 13.85
C ASN A 55 5.08 1.36 14.15
N PRO A 56 6.31 1.24 14.70
CA PRO A 56 6.93 -0.04 14.99
C PRO A 56 6.04 -0.99 15.83
N ASP A 57 5.26 -0.45 16.78
CA ASP A 57 4.37 -1.25 17.63
C ASP A 57 3.24 -1.91 16.82
N THR A 58 2.71 -1.22 15.81
CA THR A 58 1.67 -1.76 14.90
C THR A 58 2.22 -2.72 13.84
N MET A 59 3.50 -2.60 13.48
CA MET A 59 4.12 -3.48 12.47
C MET A 59 4.28 -4.93 12.99
N PHE A 60 4.39 -5.10 14.30
CA PHE A 60 4.39 -6.40 14.97
C PHE A 60 3.13 -7.22 14.67
N GLU A 61 1.95 -6.58 14.67
CA GLU A 61 0.68 -7.26 14.41
C GLU A 61 0.56 -7.75 12.96
N ILE A 62 1.17 -7.03 12.01
CA ILE A 62 1.03 -7.28 10.57
C ILE A 62 1.93 -8.42 10.08
N LEU A 63 3.14 -8.56 10.65
CA LEU A 63 4.13 -9.52 10.17
C LEU A 63 3.95 -10.94 10.73
N GLY A 64 3.16 -11.09 11.81
CA GLY A 64 3.02 -12.37 12.50
C GLY A 64 4.31 -12.86 13.16
N SER A 65 5.31 -11.99 13.26
CA SER A 65 6.60 -12.18 13.92
C SER A 65 7.05 -10.86 14.53
N GLU A 66 8.00 -10.92 15.47
CA GLU A 66 8.61 -9.72 16.04
C GLU A 66 9.20 -8.83 14.94
N TRP A 67 8.82 -7.56 14.91
CA TRP A 67 9.49 -6.56 14.08
C TRP A 67 10.94 -6.47 14.58
N PRO A 68 11.97 -6.72 13.75
CA PRO A 68 13.32 -6.98 14.27
C PRO A 68 13.94 -5.81 15.04
N PRO A 69 13.74 -4.54 14.64
CA PRO A 69 14.13 -3.38 15.44
C PRO A 69 13.18 -3.10 16.60
N ALA A 70 13.72 -2.91 17.81
CA ALA A 70 12.94 -2.31 18.89
C ALA A 70 12.60 -0.84 18.55
N LYS A 71 11.51 -0.30 19.12
CA LYS A 71 11.15 1.11 18.95
C LYS A 71 12.30 2.05 19.33
N ASP A 72 13.07 1.72 20.36
CA ASP A 72 14.23 2.51 20.80
C ASP A 72 15.39 2.50 19.78
N ASP A 73 15.46 1.48 18.92
CA ASP A 73 16.46 1.38 17.86
C ASP A 73 15.97 2.03 16.55
N TRP A 74 14.65 2.06 16.33
CA TRP A 74 14.03 2.62 15.15
C TRP A 74 12.62 3.13 15.45
N ASP A 75 12.54 4.39 15.85
CA ASP A 75 11.27 5.09 16.07
C ASP A 75 10.84 5.77 14.78
N CYS A 76 9.78 5.25 14.16
CA CYS A 76 9.26 5.78 12.91
C CYS A 76 7.76 6.03 12.94
N ILE A 77 7.30 6.86 12.01
CA ILE A 77 5.89 6.96 11.64
C ILE A 77 5.76 6.94 10.13
N LEU A 78 4.85 6.11 9.63
CA LEU A 78 4.55 5.99 8.22
C LEU A 78 3.08 6.37 7.99
N TYR A 79 2.87 7.17 6.94
CA TYR A 79 1.54 7.49 6.45
C TYR A 79 1.41 7.06 4.99
N VAL A 80 0.25 6.50 4.65
CA VAL A 80 -0.08 6.07 3.30
C VAL A 80 -1.50 6.49 2.98
N ALA A 81 -1.69 7.16 1.84
CA ALA A 81 -2.99 7.57 1.38
C ALA A 81 -3.04 7.64 -0.14
N TRP A 82 -4.26 7.57 -0.68
CA TRP A 82 -4.52 7.64 -2.11
C TRP A 82 -5.27 8.92 -2.46
N SER A 83 -4.89 9.57 -3.56
CA SER A 83 -5.67 10.63 -4.18
C SER A 83 -6.47 10.07 -5.36
N SER A 84 -7.76 10.41 -5.42
CA SER A 84 -8.59 10.05 -6.58
C SER A 84 -8.24 10.92 -7.81
N ALA A 85 -8.79 10.56 -8.97
CA ALA A 85 -8.62 11.36 -10.18
C ALA A 85 -9.08 12.82 -9.96
N PRO A 86 -8.39 13.83 -10.52
CA PRO A 86 -7.38 13.71 -11.58
C PRO A 86 -5.95 13.39 -11.12
N ASP A 87 -5.63 13.57 -9.83
CA ASP A 87 -4.26 13.39 -9.34
C ASP A 87 -3.82 11.92 -9.36
N ASN A 88 -4.72 11.00 -8.96
CA ASN A 88 -4.57 9.54 -9.13
C ASN A 88 -3.19 9.01 -8.68
N SER A 89 -2.82 9.35 -7.44
CA SER A 89 -1.48 9.12 -6.91
C SER A 89 -1.51 8.48 -5.52
N LEU A 90 -0.50 7.64 -5.25
CA LEU A 90 -0.24 7.09 -3.93
C LEU A 90 0.81 7.97 -3.25
N TYR A 91 0.46 8.50 -2.08
CA TYR A 91 1.38 9.28 -1.26
C TYR A 91 1.88 8.41 -0.12
N TYR A 92 3.16 8.55 0.15
CA TYR A 92 3.86 7.84 1.20
C TYR A 92 4.76 8.83 1.95
N PHE A 93 4.64 8.84 3.27
CA PHE A 93 5.54 9.58 4.15
C PHE A 93 6.19 8.63 5.15
N SER A 94 7.44 8.91 5.49
CA SER A 94 8.22 8.21 6.51
C SER A 94 9.18 9.17 7.19
N ARG A 95 9.19 9.17 8.52
CA ARG A 95 10.26 9.74 9.35
C ARG A 95 10.72 8.74 10.39
#